data_AF-X1II42-F1
#
_entry.id   AF-X1II42-F1
#
_cell.length_a   1.000
_cell.length_b   1.000
_cell.length_c   1.000
_cell.angle_alpha   90.00
_cell.angle_beta   90.00
_cell.angle_gamma   90.00
#
_symmetry.space_group_name_H-M   'P 1'
#
loop_
_entity.id
_entity.type
_entity.pdbx_description
1 polymer ?
#
loop_
_entity_poly.entity_id
_entity_poly.type
_entity_poly.pdbx_seq_one_letter_code
_entity_poly.pdbx_strand_id
1 'polypeptide(L)'
;MLRDEFDLVTTLSNPNLIPEELRKNQHDVVLLDMNFSAGVQTGNEGLFWMKEILSIDHSMVVVMITAYGDINLAVKAMKQGATDFIVKPWENEKLVATLKTGVKLRQSYRNVS
;
A
#
# COMPACT_ATOMS: atom_id res chain seq x y z
N MET A 1 6.09 8.95 14.34
CA MET A 1 6.84 8.79 13.08
C MET A 1 5.98 9.13 11.87
N LEU A 2 5.14 8.25 11.32
CA LEU A 2 4.41 8.60 10.07
C LEU A 2 3.47 9.81 10.24
N ARG A 3 2.83 9.97 11.40
CA ARG A 3 2.00 11.15 11.71
C ARG A 3 2.77 12.47 11.74
N ASP A 4 4.09 12.43 11.85
CA ASP A 4 4.95 13.62 11.82
C ASP A 4 5.38 13.98 10.39
N GLU A 5 5.15 13.08 9.42
CA GLU A 5 5.63 13.16 8.04
C GLU A 5 4.50 13.33 7.00
N PHE A 6 3.24 13.05 7.39
CA PHE A 6 2.07 13.04 6.51
C PHE A 6 0.88 13.72 7.18
N ASP A 7 0.08 14.46 6.40
CA ASP A 7 -1.07 15.25 6.87
C ASP A 7 -2.18 14.39 7.49
N LEU A 8 -2.45 13.22 6.87
CA LEU A 8 -3.46 12.26 7.31
C LEU A 8 -2.85 10.86 7.35
N VAL A 9 -3.03 10.18 8.48
CA VAL A 9 -2.62 8.78 8.65
C VAL A 9 -3.77 8.01 9.31
N THR A 10 -4.46 7.19 8.51
CA THR A 10 -5.45 6.23 8.99
C THR A 10 -4.83 4.83 9.05
N THR A 11 -5.07 4.10 10.13
CA THR A 11 -4.66 2.69 10.28
C THR A 11 -5.88 1.80 10.37
N LEU A 12 -5.92 0.73 9.58
CA LEU A 12 -6.98 -0.26 9.62
C LEU A 12 -6.43 -1.59 10.15
N SER A 13 -7.05 -2.11 11.20
CA SER A 13 -6.78 -3.45 11.75
C SER A 13 -7.76 -4.51 11.23
N ASN A 14 -8.62 -4.16 10.29
CA ASN A 14 -9.50 -5.07 9.58
C ASN A 14 -9.56 -4.63 8.11
N PRO A 15 -9.00 -5.40 7.18
CA PRO A 15 -8.93 -4.99 5.78
C PRO A 15 -10.30 -4.92 5.11
N ASN A 16 -11.34 -5.55 5.67
CA ASN A 16 -12.72 -5.40 5.18
C ASN A 16 -13.25 -3.96 5.29
N LEU A 17 -12.60 -3.08 6.07
CA LEU A 17 -12.94 -1.67 6.18
C LEU A 17 -12.33 -0.80 5.06
N ILE A 18 -11.37 -1.35 4.29
CA ILE A 18 -10.67 -0.61 3.22
C ILE A 18 -11.65 0.03 2.23
N PRO A 19 -12.67 -0.68 1.69
CA PRO A 19 -13.57 -0.07 0.71
C PRO A 19 -14.38 1.09 1.26
N GLU A 20 -14.81 1.00 2.52
CA GLU A 20 -15.55 2.09 3.18
C GLU A 20 -14.64 3.29 3.42
N GLU A 21 -13.43 3.06 3.91
CA GLU A 21 -12.44 4.11 4.18
C GLU A 21 -12.07 4.87 2.90
N LEU A 22 -11.75 4.16 1.81
CA LEU A 22 -11.37 4.78 0.53
C LEU A 22 -12.52 5.55 -0.13
N ARG A 23 -13.79 5.21 0.17
CA ARG A 23 -14.95 5.98 -0.31
C ARG A 23 -15.21 7.24 0.53
N LYS A 24 -14.87 7.21 1.82
CA LYS A 24 -15.13 8.31 2.75
C LYS A 24 -14.03 9.36 2.76
N ASN A 25 -12.78 8.90 2.71
CA ASN A 25 -11.60 9.75 2.86
C ASN A 25 -10.72 9.62 1.61
N GLN A 26 -10.09 10.74 1.25
CA GLN A 26 -9.11 10.75 0.16
C GLN A 26 -7.74 10.39 0.72
N HIS A 27 -7.17 9.33 0.19
CA HIS A 27 -5.81 8.88 0.50
C HIS A 27 -4.96 8.95 -0.76
N ASP A 28 -3.70 9.36 -0.60
CA ASP A 28 -2.78 9.41 -1.74
C ASP A 28 -1.97 8.13 -1.91
N VAL A 29 -1.70 7.42 -0.80
CA VAL A 29 -0.93 6.18 -0.78
C VAL A 29 -1.56 5.20 0.19
N VAL A 30 -1.69 3.94 -0.23
CA VAL A 30 -2.03 2.82 0.64
C VAL A 30 -0.79 1.98 0.89
N LEU A 31 -0.42 1.84 2.17
CA LEU A 31 0.63 0.93 2.62
C LEU A 31 -0.02 -0.39 3.07
N LEU A 32 0.14 -1.46 2.28
CA LEU A 32 -0.62 -2.71 2.44
C LEU A 32 0.28 -3.88 2.84
N ASP A 33 -0.02 -4.54 3.95
CA ASP A 33 0.69 -5.77 4.34
C ASP A 33 0.32 -6.94 3.43
N MET A 34 1.33 -7.70 2.99
CA MET A 34 1.15 -8.88 2.16
C MET A 34 0.41 -10.00 2.91
N ASN A 35 0.64 -10.13 4.22
CA ASN A 35 0.12 -11.20 5.07
C ASN A 35 -0.48 -10.60 6.35
N PHE A 36 -1.74 -10.15 6.27
CA PHE A 36 -2.42 -9.48 7.37
C PHE A 36 -2.83 -10.49 8.47
N SER A 37 -3.28 -11.67 8.07
CA SER A 37 -3.69 -12.75 8.96
C SER A 37 -2.50 -13.54 9.52
N ALA A 38 -2.39 -13.61 10.85
CA ALA A 38 -1.32 -14.37 11.51
C ALA A 38 -1.37 -15.86 11.13
N GLY A 39 -0.20 -16.41 10.76
CA GLY A 39 -0.06 -17.81 10.36
C GLY A 39 -0.31 -18.09 8.87
N VAL A 40 -0.73 -17.08 8.08
CA VAL A 40 -0.83 -17.18 6.61
C VAL A 40 0.36 -16.46 5.98
N GLN A 41 1.12 -17.16 5.13
CA GLN A 41 2.30 -16.60 4.43
C GLN A 41 2.20 -16.75 2.90
N THR A 42 0.98 -16.88 2.38
CA THR A 42 0.78 -17.09 0.93
C THR A 42 0.83 -15.80 0.12
N GLY A 43 0.70 -14.64 0.78
CA GLY A 43 0.55 -13.33 0.15
C GLY A 43 -0.72 -13.11 -0.65
N ASN A 44 -1.62 -14.10 -0.70
CA ASN A 44 -2.87 -13.99 -1.45
C ASN A 44 -3.80 -12.93 -0.88
N GLU A 45 -3.76 -12.71 0.44
CA GLU A 45 -4.56 -11.70 1.11
C GLU A 45 -4.15 -10.28 0.69
N GLY A 46 -2.85 -9.97 0.72
CA GLY A 46 -2.36 -8.68 0.23
C GLY A 46 -2.64 -8.47 -1.26
N LEU A 47 -2.43 -9.49 -2.09
CA LEU A 47 -2.75 -9.41 -3.53
C LEU A 47 -4.24 -9.22 -3.79
N PHE A 48 -5.10 -9.85 -3.00
CA PHE A 48 -6.55 -9.69 -3.09
C PHE A 48 -6.94 -8.24 -2.77
N TRP A 49 -6.52 -7.72 -1.62
CA TRP A 49 -6.87 -6.36 -1.22
C TRP A 49 -6.28 -5.29 -2.13
N MET A 50 -5.07 -5.50 -2.65
CA MET A 50 -4.50 -4.62 -3.68
C MET A 50 -5.41 -4.52 -4.91
N LYS A 51 -5.94 -5.64 -5.39
CA LYS A 51 -6.87 -5.65 -6.54
C LYS A 51 -8.18 -4.94 -6.22
N GLU A 52 -8.73 -5.15 -5.02
CA GLU A 52 -9.94 -4.46 -4.58
C GLU A 52 -9.72 -2.94 -4.44
N ILE A 53 -8.55 -2.51 -3.96
CA ILE A 53 -8.19 -1.08 -3.90
C ILE A 53 -8.14 -0.49 -5.31
N LEU A 54 -7.43 -1.17 -6.23
CA LEU A 54 -7.26 -0.70 -7.60
C LEU A 54 -8.56 -0.77 -8.42
N SER A 55 -9.51 -1.64 -8.07
CA SER A 55 -10.82 -1.68 -8.72
C SER A 55 -11.70 -0.49 -8.32
N ILE A 56 -11.56 -0.01 -7.08
CA ILE A 56 -12.21 1.21 -6.58
C ILE A 56 -11.57 2.45 -7.20
N ASP A 57 -10.24 2.48 -7.24
CA ASP A 57 -9.47 3.59 -7.80
C ASP A 57 -8.23 3.08 -8.53
N HIS A 58 -8.33 3.04 -9.85
CA HIS A 58 -7.29 2.50 -10.74
C HIS A 58 -5.98 3.30 -10.71
N SER A 59 -6.03 4.54 -10.21
CA SER A 59 -4.86 5.41 -10.09
C SER A 59 -4.28 5.43 -8.68
N MET A 60 -4.81 4.63 -7.75
CA MET A 60 -4.34 4.59 -6.36
C MET A 60 -2.90 4.09 -6.30
N VAL A 61 -2.06 4.76 -5.51
CA VAL A 61 -0.69 4.30 -5.28
C VAL A 61 -0.70 3.29 -4.15
N VAL A 62 -0.36 2.04 -4.45
CA VAL A 62 -0.32 0.94 -3.48
C VAL A 62 1.12 0.48 -3.28
N VAL A 63 1.63 0.63 -2.06
CA VAL A 63 2.95 0.16 -1.64
C VAL A 63 2.79 -1.07 -0.77
N MET A 64 3.34 -2.21 -1.21
CA MET A 64 3.22 -3.47 -0.48
C MET A 64 4.30 -3.59 0.61
N ILE A 65 3.96 -4.05 1.81
CA ILE A 65 4.96 -4.47 2.81
C ILE A 65 5.02 -6.00 2.83
N THR A 66 6.23 -6.56 2.77
CA THR A 66 6.43 -8.01 2.80
C THR A 66 7.59 -8.43 3.70
N ALA A 67 7.62 -9.68 4.15
CA ALA A 67 8.72 -10.23 4.96
C ALA A 67 9.92 -10.65 4.09
N TYR A 68 11.09 -10.79 4.73
CA TYR A 68 12.27 -11.35 4.09
C TYR A 68 12.00 -12.79 3.62
N GLY A 69 12.22 -13.08 2.34
CA GLY A 69 11.92 -14.38 1.71
C GLY A 69 10.78 -14.33 0.68
N ASP A 70 9.93 -13.29 0.73
CA ASP A 70 8.75 -13.16 -0.12
C ASP A 70 8.97 -12.21 -1.33
N ILE A 71 10.22 -12.09 -1.81
CA ILE A 71 10.56 -11.22 -2.95
C ILE A 71 9.77 -11.64 -4.20
N ASN A 72 9.56 -12.93 -4.43
CA ASN A 72 8.77 -13.42 -5.56
C ASN A 72 7.30 -12.93 -5.50
N LEU A 73 6.73 -12.84 -4.30
CA LEU A 73 5.39 -12.29 -4.10
C LEU A 73 5.35 -10.78 -4.35
N ALA A 74 6.37 -10.04 -3.89
CA ALA A 74 6.51 -8.63 -4.20
C ALA A 74 6.60 -8.40 -5.72
N VAL A 75 7.45 -9.15 -6.42
CA VAL A 75 7.56 -9.09 -7.89
C VAL A 75 6.23 -9.43 -8.57
N LYS A 76 5.49 -10.41 -8.05
CA LYS A 76 4.15 -10.75 -8.55
C LYS A 76 3.15 -9.60 -8.34
N ALA A 77 3.20 -8.92 -7.19
CA ALA A 77 2.37 -7.75 -6.90
C ALA A 77 2.68 -6.59 -7.85
N MET A 78 3.96 -6.31 -8.09
CA MET A 78 4.39 -5.29 -9.06
C MET A 78 3.85 -5.57 -10.46
N LYS A 79 3.91 -6.83 -10.91
CA LYS A 79 3.32 -7.26 -12.20
C LYS A 79 1.79 -7.11 -12.26
N GLN A 80 1.13 -7.00 -11.11
CA GLN A 80 -0.33 -6.89 -10.98
C GLN A 80 -0.80 -5.47 -10.63
N GLY A 81 0.11 -4.49 -10.59
CA GLY A 81 -0.24 -3.07 -10.43
C GLY A 81 0.18 -2.44 -9.09
N ALA A 82 0.87 -3.17 -8.20
CA ALA A 82 1.53 -2.51 -7.08
C ALA A 82 2.52 -1.45 -7.61
N THR A 83 2.58 -0.30 -6.95
CA THR A 83 3.46 0.80 -7.33
C THR A 83 4.88 0.57 -6.85
N ASP A 84 5.03 0.05 -5.63
CA ASP A 84 6.33 -0.29 -5.04
C ASP A 84 6.16 -1.31 -3.90
N PHE A 85 7.26 -1.75 -3.30
CA PHE A 85 7.24 -2.60 -2.11
C PHE A 85 8.35 -2.25 -1.10
N ILE A 86 8.11 -2.62 0.15
CA ILE A 86 9.03 -2.47 1.28
C ILE A 86 9.19 -3.82 1.96
N VAL A 87 10.43 -4.17 2.30
CA VAL A 87 10.77 -5.42 2.99
C VAL A 87 10.92 -5.16 4.48
N LYS A 88 10.40 -6.08 5.32
CA LYS A 88 10.60 -6.10 6.76
C LYS A 88 11.92 -6.83 7.12
N PRO A 89 12.70 -6.34 8.10
CA PRO A 89 12.58 -5.04 8.75
C PRO A 89 13.01 -3.90 7.81
N TRP A 90 12.39 -2.73 7.95
CA TRP A 90 12.68 -1.55 7.13
C TRP A 90 13.46 -0.49 7.91
N GLU A 91 14.16 0.36 7.18
CA GLU A 91 14.68 1.63 7.69
C GLU A 91 13.59 2.70 7.57
N ASN A 92 13.37 3.46 8.64
CA ASN A 92 12.31 4.45 8.71
C ASN A 92 12.43 5.53 7.63
N GLU A 93 13.66 6.00 7.38
CA GLU A 93 13.96 6.99 6.34
C GLU A 93 13.59 6.48 4.96
N LYS A 94 13.91 5.21 4.67
CA LYS A 94 13.55 4.56 3.40
C LYS A 94 12.04 4.41 3.24
N LEU A 95 11.33 3.97 4.29
CA LEU A 95 9.86 3.89 4.27
C LEU A 95 9.22 5.24 3.98
N VAL A 96 9.64 6.29 4.70
CA VAL A 96 9.12 7.64 4.51
C VAL A 96 9.42 8.17 3.11
N ALA A 97 10.63 7.94 2.59
CA ALA A 97 11.02 8.37 1.24
C ALA A 97 10.17 7.68 0.14
N THR A 98 9.95 6.37 0.25
CA THR A 98 9.08 5.62 -0.67
C THR A 98 7.66 6.16 -0.63
N LEU A 99 7.09 6.37 0.56
CA LEU A 99 5.72 6.90 0.70
C LEU A 99 5.59 8.33 0.16
N LYS A 100 6.53 9.23 0.46
CA LYS A 100 6.53 10.61 -0.09
C LYS A 100 6.64 10.62 -1.61
N THR A 101 7.40 9.68 -2.19
CA THR A 101 7.47 9.52 -3.64
C THR A 101 6.12 9.06 -4.21
N GLY A 102 5.45 8.12 -3.53
CA GLY A 102 4.10 7.69 -3.86
C GLY A 102 3.06 8.82 -3.83
N VAL A 103 3.09 9.69 -2.80
CA VAL A 103 2.20 10.84 -2.70
C VAL A 103 2.37 11.78 -3.90
N LYS A 104 3.62 12.12 -4.26
CA LYS A 104 3.91 12.96 -5.44
C LYS A 104 3.40 12.32 -6.73
N LEU A 105 3.58 11.01 -6.88
CA LEU A 105 3.10 10.27 -8.05
C LEU A 105 1.57 10.36 -8.15
N ARG A 106 0.86 10.11 -7.06
CA ARG A 106 -0.60 10.22 -7.01
C ARG A 106 -1.09 11.61 -7.39
N GLN A 107 -0.47 12.65 -6.83
CA GLN A 107 -0.80 14.03 -7.17
C GLN A 107 -0.60 14.32 -8.66
N SER A 108 0.43 13.74 -9.28
CA SER A 108 0.64 13.87 -10.73
C SER A 108 -0.50 13.27 -11.56
N TYR A 109 -1.09 12.14 -11.15
CA TYR A 109 -2.23 11.54 -11.84
C TYR A 109 -3.49 12.43 -11.76
N ARG A 110 -3.69 13.09 -10.62
CA ARG A 110 -4.85 13.98 -10.40
C ARG A 110 -4.74 15.29 -11.17
N ASN A 111 -3.51 15.77 -11.39
CA ASN A 111 -3.27 17.01 -12.15
C ASN A 111 -3.38 16.83 -13.67
N VAL A 112 -3.38 15.59 -14.16
CA VAL A 112 -3.50 15.24 -15.59
C VAL A 112 -4.94 14.84 -15.95
N SER A 113 -5.86 14.84 -14.97
CA SER A 113 -7.28 14.50 -15.15
C SER A 113 -8.18 15.73 -15.21
#